data_AF-A0A946YGL0-F1
#
_entry.id   AF-A0A946YGL0-F1
#
_cell.length_a   1.000
_cell.length_b   1.000
_cell.length_c   1.000
_cell.angle_alpha   90.00
_cell.angle_beta   90.00
_cell.angle_gamma   90.00
#
_symmetry.space_group_name_H-M   'P 1'
#
loop_
_entity.id
_entity.type
_entity.pdbx_description
1 polymer ?
#
loop_
_entity_poly.entity_id
_entity_poly.type
_entity_poly.pdbx_seq_one_letter_code
_entity_poly.pdbx_strand_id
1 'polypeptide(L)'
;NYNAHIAAYPEVDWEQHCQRFVESLGIAWNKYTTQIEPHDYIAELFDSLVRFNTILLDLDRDIWGYISLGYFGQKQREGEVGSSTMPHKVNPIDFENSEGNLGLANAVLEHMARKLPVSRWQRDLSDSTVLRNMGVGFGYCQVAFAATLTGLDKLKLNASVLDADLDQSWEVLAEPLQMIMRRYGVDEPYEKLKAFSRGQAVTAKSLLAFIDTLDVPETVRAQMRALTPAKYTGIAASLADAIRE
;
A
#
# COMPACT_ATOMS: atom_id res chain seq x y z
N ASN A 1 -21.84 37.66 0.60
CA ASN A 1 -23.00 38.59 0.70
C ASN A 1 -22.65 40.01 0.25
N TYR A 2 -21.36 40.39 0.19
CA TYR A 2 -20.87 41.64 -0.43
C TYR A 2 -21.42 42.94 0.17
N ASN A 3 -21.99 42.91 1.37
CA ASN A 3 -22.71 44.05 1.96
C ASN A 3 -21.87 45.34 1.98
N ALA A 4 -20.63 45.28 2.49
CA ALA A 4 -19.76 46.45 2.58
C ALA A 4 -19.35 47.00 1.20
N HIS A 5 -19.10 46.09 0.25
CA HIS A 5 -18.71 46.43 -1.11
C HIS A 5 -19.86 47.12 -1.86
N ILE A 6 -21.07 46.56 -1.79
CA ILE A 6 -22.28 47.13 -2.39
C ILE A 6 -22.66 48.47 -1.73
N ALA A 7 -22.47 48.62 -0.42
CA ALA A 7 -22.75 49.88 0.27
C ALA A 7 -21.81 51.01 -0.17
N ALA A 8 -20.56 50.70 -0.51
CA ALA A 8 -19.57 51.68 -0.96
C ALA A 8 -19.61 51.95 -2.47
N TYR A 9 -19.82 50.92 -3.28
CA TYR A 9 -19.80 50.96 -4.75
C TYR A 9 -20.90 50.05 -5.31
N PRO A 10 -22.16 50.49 -5.31
CA PRO A 10 -23.29 49.68 -5.77
C PRO A 10 -23.27 49.35 -7.27
N GLU A 11 -22.52 50.12 -8.06
CA GLU A 11 -22.41 49.98 -9.51
C GLU A 11 -21.41 48.91 -9.99
N VAL A 12 -20.58 48.38 -9.07
CA VAL A 12 -19.56 47.38 -9.39
C VAL A 12 -20.13 45.97 -9.27
N ASP A 13 -19.90 45.13 -10.29
CA ASP A 13 -20.16 43.68 -10.21
C ASP A 13 -19.10 43.01 -9.31
N TRP A 14 -19.39 43.01 -8.02
CA TRP A 14 -18.49 42.47 -7.00
C TRP A 14 -18.34 40.94 -7.07
N GLU A 15 -19.35 40.23 -7.56
CA GLU A 15 -19.25 38.78 -7.73
C GLU A 15 -18.23 38.44 -8.83
N GLN A 16 -18.38 39.05 -10.02
CA GLN A 16 -17.44 38.86 -11.12
C GLN A 16 -16.04 39.39 -10.77
N HIS A 17 -15.95 40.52 -10.05
CA HIS A 17 -14.68 41.05 -9.59
C HIS A 17 -13.95 40.07 -8.66
N CYS A 18 -14.63 39.54 -7.64
CA CYS A 18 -14.05 38.57 -6.70
C CYS A 18 -13.69 37.25 -7.38
N GLN A 19 -14.52 36.76 -8.31
CA GLN A 19 -14.18 35.57 -9.10
C GLN A 19 -12.86 35.75 -9.85
N ARG A 20 -12.74 36.84 -10.65
CA ARG A 20 -11.50 37.13 -11.39
C ARG A 20 -10.29 37.24 -10.46
N PHE A 21 -10.46 37.86 -9.29
CA PHE A 21 -9.38 37.98 -8.32
C PHE A 21 -8.91 36.62 -7.80
N VAL A 22 -9.82 35.76 -7.33
CA VAL A 22 -9.47 34.43 -6.82
C VAL A 22 -8.82 33.57 -7.91
N GLU A 23 -9.40 33.56 -9.11
CA GLU A 23 -8.87 32.80 -10.24
C GLU A 23 -7.51 33.33 -10.72
N SER A 24 -7.25 34.63 -10.60
CA SER A 24 -5.93 35.21 -10.91
C SER A 24 -4.81 34.72 -10.00
N LEU A 25 -5.14 34.16 -8.83
CA LEU A 25 -4.20 33.51 -7.91
C LEU A 25 -4.00 32.02 -8.22
N GLY A 26 -4.65 31.48 -9.25
CA GLY A 26 -4.63 30.05 -9.58
C GLY A 26 -5.49 29.18 -8.64
N ILE A 27 -6.44 29.78 -7.92
CA ILE A 27 -7.31 29.10 -6.96
C ILE A 27 -8.72 28.96 -7.57
N ALA A 28 -9.36 27.82 -7.35
CA ALA A 28 -10.74 27.61 -7.76
C ALA A 28 -11.69 28.50 -6.95
N TRP A 29 -12.60 29.21 -7.62
CA TRP A 29 -13.52 30.13 -6.97
C TRP A 29 -14.70 29.39 -6.33
N ASN A 30 -14.92 29.63 -5.03
CA ASN A 30 -16.11 29.19 -4.31
C ASN A 30 -17.10 30.35 -4.17
N LYS A 31 -18.20 30.28 -4.92
CA LYS A 31 -19.23 31.32 -4.96
C LYS A 31 -20.02 31.45 -3.66
N TYR A 32 -20.20 30.36 -2.92
CA TYR A 32 -21.13 30.29 -1.79
C TYR A 32 -20.40 30.00 -0.49
N THR A 33 -20.18 31.06 0.29
CA THR A 33 -19.47 30.99 1.58
C THR A 33 -20.22 31.79 2.64
N THR A 34 -19.88 31.52 3.90
CA THR A 34 -20.27 32.36 5.04
C THR A 34 -19.19 33.42 5.27
N GLN A 35 -18.72 33.61 6.51
CA GLN A 35 -17.56 34.47 6.76
C GLN A 35 -16.22 33.75 6.49
N ILE A 36 -16.25 32.42 6.32
CA ILE A 36 -15.10 31.57 6.05
C ILE A 36 -15.36 30.76 4.78
N GLU A 37 -14.28 30.31 4.14
CA GLU A 37 -14.34 29.18 3.22
C GLU A 37 -14.77 27.93 4.03
N PRO A 38 -15.67 27.07 3.52
CA PRO A 38 -16.23 25.94 4.27
C PRO A 38 -15.24 24.82 4.61
N HIS A 39 -14.02 24.84 4.09
CA HIS A 39 -12.94 23.88 4.31
C HIS A 39 -13.19 22.47 3.76
N ASP A 40 -14.22 22.27 2.95
CA ASP A 40 -14.55 20.96 2.35
C ASP A 40 -13.41 20.44 1.47
N TYR A 41 -12.80 21.30 0.64
CA TYR A 41 -11.68 20.92 -0.21
C TYR A 41 -10.42 20.54 0.61
N ILE A 42 -10.27 21.09 1.82
CA ILE A 42 -9.18 20.74 2.73
C ILE A 42 -9.40 19.32 3.25
N ALA A 43 -10.64 18.95 3.59
CA ALA A 43 -10.98 17.60 3.97
C ALA A 43 -10.75 16.60 2.82
N GLU A 44 -11.13 16.94 1.59
CA GLU A 44 -10.87 16.12 0.40
C GLU A 44 -9.37 15.89 0.15
N LEU A 45 -8.56 16.95 0.30
CA LEU A 45 -7.10 16.87 0.21
C LEU A 45 -6.52 15.94 1.29
N PHE A 46 -6.94 16.13 2.54
CA PHE A 46 -6.45 15.33 3.67
C PHE A 46 -6.87 13.87 3.57
N ASP A 47 -8.12 13.58 3.24
CA ASP A 47 -8.60 12.21 3.03
C ASP A 47 -7.84 11.52 1.89
N SER A 48 -7.44 12.26 0.85
CA SER A 48 -6.59 11.72 -0.23
C SER A 48 -5.21 11.32 0.25
N LEU A 49 -4.60 12.14 1.10
CA LEU A 49 -3.30 11.84 1.71
C LEU A 49 -3.39 10.69 2.71
N VAL A 50 -4.44 10.64 3.52
CA VAL A 50 -4.69 9.52 4.45
C VAL A 50 -4.76 8.20 3.69
N ARG A 51 -5.48 8.16 2.56
CA ARG A 51 -5.54 6.96 1.71
C ARG A 51 -4.17 6.56 1.16
N PHE A 52 -3.39 7.52 0.68
CA PHE A 52 -2.02 7.27 0.23
C PHE A 52 -1.14 6.74 1.37
N ASN A 53 -1.20 7.38 2.53
CA ASN A 53 -0.46 6.96 3.72
C ASN A 53 -0.84 5.55 4.18
N THR A 54 -2.11 5.16 4.07
CA THR A 54 -2.54 3.79 4.38
C THR A 54 -1.94 2.77 3.42
N ILE A 55 -1.85 3.08 2.12
CA ILE A 55 -1.15 2.23 1.15
C ILE A 55 0.34 2.12 1.48
N LEU A 56 0.97 3.23 1.85
CA LEU A 56 2.38 3.23 2.22
C LEU A 56 2.65 2.48 3.53
N LEU A 57 1.73 2.57 4.51
CA LEU A 57 1.79 1.82 5.76
C LEU A 57 1.74 0.31 5.50
N ASP A 58 0.89 -0.13 4.57
CA ASP A 58 0.81 -1.53 4.15
C ASP A 58 2.13 -1.99 3.53
N LEU A 59 2.71 -1.17 2.64
CA LEU A 59 4.03 -1.41 2.05
C LEU A 59 5.14 -1.52 3.11
N ASP A 60 5.18 -0.59 4.06
CA ASP A 60 6.21 -0.57 5.12
C ASP A 60 6.15 -1.87 5.95
N ARG A 61 4.94 -2.35 6.26
CA ARG A 61 4.72 -3.60 7.02
C ARG A 61 5.05 -4.85 6.22
N ASP A 62 4.68 -4.90 4.95
CA ASP A 62 5.00 -6.03 4.08
C ASP A 62 6.51 -6.15 3.88
N ILE A 63 7.20 -5.04 3.63
CA ILE A 63 8.66 -5.04 3.50
C ILE A 63 9.33 -5.42 4.82
N TRP A 64 8.84 -4.93 5.96
CA TRP A 64 9.31 -5.38 7.27
C TRP A 64 9.19 -6.91 7.41
N GLY A 65 8.05 -7.47 6.98
CA GLY A 65 7.81 -8.92 6.97
C GLY A 65 8.81 -9.66 6.07
N TYR A 66 9.02 -9.19 4.84
CA TYR A 66 9.99 -9.79 3.92
C TYR A 66 11.43 -9.72 4.43
N ILE A 67 11.81 -8.65 5.15
CA ILE A 67 13.11 -8.56 5.82
C ILE A 67 13.19 -9.57 6.97
N SER A 68 12.12 -9.73 7.75
CA SER A 68 12.02 -10.69 8.86
C SER A 68 12.18 -12.14 8.37
N LEU A 69 11.59 -12.46 7.21
CA LEU A 69 11.75 -13.74 6.50
C LEU A 69 13.13 -13.91 5.84
N GLY A 70 13.94 -12.86 5.79
CA GLY A 70 15.27 -12.88 5.15
C GLY A 70 15.23 -12.85 3.62
N TYR A 71 14.06 -12.59 3.02
CA TYR A 71 13.91 -12.40 1.57
C TYR A 71 14.64 -11.14 1.08
N PHE A 72 14.68 -10.12 1.94
CA PHE A 72 15.56 -8.97 1.76
C PHE A 72 16.59 -8.88 2.88
N GLY A 73 17.85 -8.71 2.48
CA GLY A 73 18.87 -8.14 3.34
C GLY A 73 18.90 -6.62 3.22
N GLN A 74 19.69 -5.98 4.07
CA GLN A 74 19.86 -4.52 4.07
C GLN A 74 21.34 -4.15 3.87
N LYS A 75 21.60 -3.20 2.98
CA LYS A 75 22.92 -2.60 2.79
C LYS A 75 23.24 -1.76 4.03
N GLN A 76 24.34 -2.07 4.71
CA GLN A 76 24.86 -1.21 5.78
C GLN A 76 25.60 -0.02 5.19
N ARG A 77 25.39 1.17 5.74
CA ARG A 77 26.30 2.29 5.51
C ARG A 77 27.45 2.22 6.51
N GLU A 78 28.64 2.63 6.07
CA GLU A 78 29.83 2.65 6.92
C GLU A 78 29.58 3.55 8.15
N GLY A 79 29.74 3.00 9.35
CA GLY A 79 29.50 3.71 10.62
C GLY A 79 28.09 3.59 11.22
N GLU A 80 27.13 2.92 10.56
CA GLU A 80 25.81 2.66 11.16
C GLU A 80 25.89 1.60 12.27
N VAL A 81 25.37 1.93 13.45
CA VAL A 81 25.23 0.99 14.58
C VAL A 81 23.80 0.45 14.60
N GLY A 82 23.62 -0.82 14.23
CA GLY A 82 22.29 -1.43 14.15
C GLY A 82 21.67 -1.83 15.50
N SER A 83 22.49 -2.11 16.52
CA SER A 83 22.05 -2.32 17.90
C SER A 83 23.19 -2.01 18.89
N SER A 84 22.85 -1.42 20.03
CA SER A 84 23.81 -1.07 21.09
C SER A 84 24.42 -2.30 21.80
N THR A 85 23.81 -3.47 21.68
CA THR A 85 24.24 -4.71 22.37
C THR A 85 24.46 -5.90 21.43
N MET A 86 23.94 -5.84 20.21
CA MET A 86 24.04 -6.93 19.21
C MET A 86 24.68 -6.41 17.91
N PRO A 87 26.01 -6.45 17.77
CA PRO A 87 26.73 -5.78 16.68
C PRO A 87 26.44 -6.34 15.28
N HIS A 88 25.85 -7.53 15.18
CA HIS A 88 25.45 -8.17 13.92
C HIS A 88 24.02 -7.81 13.48
N LYS A 89 23.22 -7.16 14.33
CA LYS A 89 21.78 -6.95 14.09
C LYS A 89 21.58 -5.77 13.15
N VAL A 90 20.88 -5.99 12.04
CA VAL A 90 20.45 -4.96 11.10
C VAL A 90 18.93 -4.92 11.08
N ASN A 91 18.36 -3.84 11.62
CA ASN A 91 16.92 -3.67 11.77
C ASN A 91 16.35 -2.81 10.64
N PRO A 92 15.12 -3.07 10.17
CA PRO A 92 14.44 -2.26 9.16
C PRO A 92 13.92 -0.93 9.73
N ILE A 93 14.77 -0.18 10.43
CA ILE A 93 14.37 1.01 11.22
C ILE A 93 13.76 2.12 10.37
N ASP A 94 14.14 2.20 9.10
CA ASP A 94 13.63 3.22 8.18
C ASP A 94 12.14 2.98 7.89
N PHE A 95 11.73 1.72 7.67
CA PHE A 95 10.32 1.34 7.50
C PHE A 95 9.53 1.46 8.81
N GLU A 96 10.12 1.06 9.95
CA GLU A 96 9.47 1.21 11.27
C GLU A 96 9.25 2.69 11.64
N ASN A 97 10.19 3.56 11.28
CA ASN A 97 10.07 5.01 11.46
C ASN A 97 8.97 5.59 10.56
N SER A 98 8.92 5.17 9.29
CA SER A 98 7.83 5.56 8.39
C SER A 98 6.47 5.14 8.93
N GLU A 99 6.29 3.86 9.27
CA GLU A 99 5.04 3.31 9.82
C GLU A 99 4.53 4.14 11.01
N GLY A 100 5.40 4.46 11.96
CA GLY A 100 5.03 5.27 13.13
C GLY A 100 4.58 6.69 12.76
N ASN A 101 5.28 7.34 11.84
CA ASN A 101 4.94 8.69 11.40
C ASN A 101 3.67 8.73 10.53
N LEU A 102 3.40 7.70 9.72
CA LEU A 102 2.16 7.60 8.95
C LEU A 102 0.94 7.53 9.87
N GLY A 103 1.03 6.78 10.98
CA GLY A 103 -0.03 6.74 11.99
C GLY A 103 -0.31 8.11 12.61
N LEU A 104 0.75 8.86 12.98
CA LEU A 104 0.62 10.22 13.51
C LEU A 104 0.08 11.21 12.48
N ALA A 105 0.55 11.11 11.22
CA ALA A 105 0.06 11.93 10.12
C ALA A 105 -1.45 11.74 9.94
N ASN A 106 -1.91 10.50 9.83
CA ASN A 106 -3.31 10.18 9.62
C ASN A 106 -4.19 10.69 10.75
N ALA A 107 -3.79 10.47 12.01
CA ALA A 107 -4.56 10.94 13.17
C ALA A 107 -4.78 12.47 13.15
N VAL A 108 -3.76 13.24 12.77
CA VAL A 108 -3.83 14.71 12.68
C VAL A 108 -4.67 15.15 11.48
N LEU A 109 -4.43 14.56 10.30
CA LEU A 109 -5.13 14.89 9.06
C LEU A 109 -6.63 14.57 9.13
N GLU A 110 -6.99 13.38 9.63
CA GLU A 110 -8.39 12.95 9.81
C GLU A 110 -9.13 13.85 10.79
N HIS A 111 -8.49 14.22 11.93
CA HIS A 111 -9.09 15.16 12.86
C HIS A 111 -9.46 16.48 12.16
N MET A 112 -8.53 17.05 11.41
CA MET A 112 -8.77 18.31 10.68
C MET A 112 -9.85 18.15 9.61
N ALA A 113 -9.82 17.07 8.83
CA ALA A 113 -10.81 16.78 7.78
C ALA A 113 -12.24 16.71 8.34
N ARG A 114 -12.43 16.16 9.55
CA ARG A 114 -13.75 16.08 10.19
C ARG A 114 -14.14 17.34 10.95
N LYS A 115 -13.18 18.06 11.52
CA LYS A 115 -13.45 19.20 12.40
C LYS A 115 -13.55 20.54 11.68
N LEU A 116 -12.80 20.75 10.60
CA LEU A 116 -12.76 22.05 9.91
C LEU A 116 -14.08 22.41 9.22
N PRO A 117 -14.80 21.49 8.54
CA PRO A 117 -16.03 21.84 7.85
C PRO A 117 -17.23 22.18 8.75
N VAL A 118 -17.11 21.97 10.06
CA VAL A 118 -18.19 22.22 11.03
C VAL A 118 -17.90 23.49 11.81
N SER A 119 -18.67 24.55 11.52
CA SER A 119 -18.57 25.87 12.16
C SER A 119 -19.96 26.41 12.52
N ARG A 120 -20.13 26.94 13.73
CA ARG A 120 -21.46 27.39 14.22
C ARG A 120 -21.94 28.64 13.48
N TRP A 121 -23.18 28.62 12.98
CA TRP A 121 -23.83 29.73 12.27
C TRP A 121 -22.98 30.27 11.09
N GLN A 122 -22.74 31.58 11.00
CA GLN A 122 -21.90 32.16 9.94
C GLN A 122 -20.40 31.90 10.14
N ARG A 123 -20.00 31.55 11.37
CA ARG A 123 -18.71 30.95 11.77
C ARG A 123 -18.58 30.97 13.29
N ASP A 124 -17.77 30.07 13.83
CA ASP A 124 -16.99 30.31 15.04
C ASP A 124 -15.48 30.36 14.69
N LEU A 125 -14.63 30.64 15.69
CA LEU A 125 -13.19 30.87 15.46
C LEU A 125 -12.31 29.67 15.84
N SER A 126 -12.91 28.50 16.09
CA SER A 126 -12.15 27.30 16.49
C SER A 126 -11.27 26.73 15.36
N ASP A 127 -11.62 26.99 14.11
CA ASP A 127 -10.84 26.64 12.92
C ASP A 127 -9.50 27.39 12.86
N SER A 128 -9.43 28.64 13.31
CA SER A 128 -8.24 29.50 13.25
C SER A 128 -7.01 28.90 13.94
N THR A 129 -7.18 28.28 15.12
CA THR A 129 -6.06 27.59 15.80
C THR A 129 -5.73 26.25 15.15
N VAL A 130 -6.75 25.56 14.61
CA VAL A 130 -6.58 24.24 13.98
C VAL A 130 -5.86 24.35 12.65
N LEU A 131 -6.16 25.34 11.80
CA LEU A 131 -5.48 25.58 10.53
C LEU A 131 -3.98 25.87 10.68
N ARG A 132 -3.52 26.32 11.86
CA ARG A 132 -2.07 26.48 12.16
C ARG A 132 -1.33 25.15 12.30
N ASN A 133 -2.06 24.04 12.35
CA ASN A 133 -1.52 22.69 12.49
C ASN A 133 -1.52 21.90 11.16
N MET A 134 -1.91 22.50 10.03
CA MET A 134 -1.84 21.82 8.73
C MET A 134 -0.43 21.29 8.46
N GLY A 135 0.59 22.09 8.75
CA GLY A 135 2.00 21.71 8.60
C GLY A 135 2.44 20.54 9.50
N VAL A 136 1.73 20.25 10.59
CA VAL A 136 2.05 19.12 11.48
C VAL A 136 1.73 17.79 10.79
N GLY A 137 0.53 17.68 10.20
CA GLY A 137 0.14 16.49 9.43
C GLY A 137 1.07 16.26 8.23
N PHE A 138 1.34 17.32 7.45
CA PHE A 138 2.30 17.26 6.34
C PHE A 138 3.73 16.95 6.78
N GLY A 139 4.15 17.46 7.94
CA GLY A 139 5.48 17.20 8.49
C GLY A 139 5.70 15.72 8.80
N TYR A 140 4.72 15.07 9.44
CA TYR A 140 4.76 13.62 9.67
C TYR A 140 4.77 12.84 8.35
N CYS A 141 3.95 13.22 7.36
CA CYS A 141 4.01 12.61 6.02
C CYS A 141 5.43 12.72 5.42
N GLN A 142 6.02 13.91 5.45
CA GLN A 142 7.33 14.15 4.84
C GLN A 142 8.44 13.31 5.49
N VAL A 143 8.41 13.16 6.82
CA VAL A 143 9.37 12.30 7.54
C VAL A 143 9.17 10.84 7.13
N ALA A 144 7.93 10.37 7.09
CA ALA A 144 7.61 9.01 6.68
C ALA A 144 8.10 8.71 5.26
N PHE A 145 7.77 9.57 4.29
CA PHE A 145 8.12 9.37 2.90
C PHE A 145 9.65 9.34 2.69
N ALA A 146 10.38 10.22 3.38
CA ALA A 146 11.83 10.21 3.33
C ALA A 146 12.43 8.93 3.95
N ALA A 147 11.83 8.41 5.02
CA ALA A 147 12.25 7.19 5.67
C ALA A 147 11.98 5.96 4.79
N THR A 148 10.78 5.78 4.22
CA THR A 148 10.49 4.70 3.27
C THR A 148 11.46 4.72 2.09
N LEU A 149 11.68 5.88 1.45
CA LEU A 149 12.64 5.99 0.33
C LEU A 149 14.06 5.57 0.74
N THR A 150 14.50 5.98 1.93
CA THR A 150 15.81 5.56 2.47
C THR A 150 15.86 4.05 2.70
N GLY A 151 14.79 3.45 3.22
CA GLY A 151 14.68 2.00 3.40
C GLY A 151 14.72 1.24 2.07
N LEU A 152 13.99 1.72 1.06
CA LEU A 152 13.96 1.12 -0.29
C LEU A 152 15.35 1.09 -0.93
N ASP A 153 16.14 2.15 -0.80
CA ASP A 153 17.52 2.21 -1.33
C ASP A 153 18.46 1.17 -0.69
N LYS A 154 18.17 0.78 0.56
CA LYS A 154 18.96 -0.19 1.33
C LYS A 154 18.58 -1.64 1.02
N LEU A 155 17.45 -1.92 0.38
CA LEU A 155 17.03 -3.29 0.10
C LEU A 155 18.02 -4.03 -0.81
N LYS A 156 18.27 -5.29 -0.47
CA LYS A 156 19.05 -6.23 -1.28
C LYS A 156 18.34 -7.59 -1.31
N LEU A 157 17.89 -8.02 -2.47
CA LEU A 157 17.22 -9.31 -2.64
C LEU A 157 18.15 -10.48 -2.24
N ASN A 158 17.59 -11.45 -1.54
CA ASN A 158 18.25 -12.69 -1.16
C ASN A 158 17.61 -13.88 -1.90
N ALA A 159 17.90 -14.00 -3.20
CA ALA A 159 17.29 -15.00 -4.07
C ALA A 159 17.42 -16.43 -3.52
N SER A 160 18.55 -16.79 -2.92
CA SER A 160 18.77 -18.13 -2.36
C SER A 160 17.79 -18.50 -1.24
N VAL A 161 17.35 -17.54 -0.43
CA VAL A 161 16.36 -17.82 0.63
C VAL A 161 14.98 -18.00 0.02
N LEU A 162 14.59 -17.17 -0.98
CA LEU A 162 13.33 -17.35 -1.69
C LEU A 162 13.27 -18.70 -2.41
N ASP A 163 14.34 -19.05 -3.14
CA ASP A 163 14.42 -20.30 -3.89
C ASP A 163 14.31 -21.51 -2.96
N ALA A 164 14.97 -21.46 -1.80
CA ALA A 164 14.92 -22.53 -0.81
C ALA A 164 13.54 -22.67 -0.14
N ASP A 165 12.84 -21.56 0.07
CA ASP A 165 11.49 -21.57 0.65
C ASP A 165 10.48 -22.15 -0.36
N LEU A 166 10.57 -21.70 -1.62
CA LEU A 166 9.78 -22.26 -2.72
C LEU A 166 10.02 -23.76 -2.93
N ASP A 167 11.27 -24.24 -2.81
CA ASP A 167 11.59 -25.66 -2.95
C ASP A 167 11.06 -26.52 -1.78
N GLN A 168 10.65 -25.89 -0.67
CA GLN A 168 10.03 -26.57 0.46
C GLN A 168 8.49 -26.53 0.43
N SER A 169 7.90 -25.62 -0.33
CA SER A 169 6.44 -25.40 -0.38
C SER A 169 5.76 -26.08 -1.59
N TRP A 170 5.92 -27.40 -1.75
CA TRP A 170 5.33 -28.14 -2.88
C TRP A 170 3.80 -28.23 -2.82
N GLU A 171 3.20 -28.02 -1.66
CA GLU A 171 1.75 -27.97 -1.44
C GLU A 171 1.04 -26.90 -2.27
N VAL A 172 1.73 -25.81 -2.66
CA VAL A 172 1.15 -24.75 -3.49
C VAL A 172 0.73 -25.25 -4.88
N LEU A 173 1.33 -26.35 -5.35
CA LEU A 173 0.98 -26.98 -6.62
C LEU A 173 -0.32 -27.79 -6.56
N ALA A 174 -0.95 -27.94 -5.39
CA ALA A 174 -2.26 -28.58 -5.29
C ALA A 174 -3.31 -27.88 -6.15
N GLU A 175 -3.33 -26.54 -6.14
CA GLU A 175 -4.28 -25.74 -6.93
C GLU A 175 -4.18 -25.98 -8.46
N PRO A 176 -3.00 -25.83 -9.12
CA PRO A 176 -2.91 -26.04 -10.55
C PRO A 176 -3.20 -27.49 -10.95
N LEU A 177 -2.79 -28.47 -10.11
CA LEU A 177 -3.11 -29.87 -10.37
C LEU A 177 -4.61 -30.13 -10.28
N GLN A 178 -5.30 -29.52 -9.31
CA GLN A 178 -6.76 -29.60 -9.21
C GLN A 178 -7.43 -29.07 -10.47
N MET A 179 -6.97 -27.91 -10.97
CA MET A 179 -7.53 -27.28 -12.16
C MET A 179 -7.29 -28.12 -13.43
N ILE A 180 -6.11 -28.71 -13.57
CA ILE A 180 -5.81 -29.63 -14.68
C ILE A 180 -6.70 -30.88 -14.59
N MET A 181 -6.83 -31.50 -13.41
CA MET A 181 -7.71 -32.65 -13.21
C MET A 181 -9.17 -32.34 -13.56
N ARG A 182 -9.68 -31.18 -13.15
CA ARG A 182 -11.03 -30.71 -13.54
C ARG A 182 -11.19 -30.60 -15.05
N ARG A 183 -10.19 -30.01 -15.74
CA ARG A 183 -10.21 -29.86 -17.21
C ARG A 183 -10.28 -31.20 -17.94
N TYR A 184 -9.62 -32.23 -17.41
CA TYR A 184 -9.58 -33.56 -18.04
C TYR A 184 -10.60 -34.55 -17.47
N GLY A 185 -11.57 -34.08 -16.67
CA GLY A 185 -12.69 -34.89 -16.21
C GLY A 185 -12.32 -35.96 -15.17
N VAL A 186 -11.23 -35.76 -14.42
CA VAL A 186 -10.91 -36.65 -13.30
C VAL A 186 -11.96 -36.48 -12.20
N ASP A 187 -12.55 -37.58 -11.75
CA ASP A 187 -13.55 -37.57 -10.68
C ASP A 187 -12.98 -37.03 -9.36
N GLU A 188 -13.80 -36.23 -8.67
CA GLU A 188 -13.56 -35.68 -7.33
C GLU A 188 -12.15 -35.10 -7.11
N PRO A 189 -11.67 -34.18 -7.96
CA PRO A 189 -10.28 -33.75 -8.00
C PRO A 189 -9.82 -33.06 -6.70
N TYR A 190 -10.73 -32.32 -6.06
CA TYR A 190 -10.47 -31.69 -4.76
C TYR A 190 -10.32 -32.73 -3.65
N GLU A 191 -11.21 -33.72 -3.56
CA GLU A 191 -11.15 -34.74 -2.50
C GLU A 191 -9.94 -35.65 -2.67
N LYS A 192 -9.53 -35.96 -3.91
CA LYS A 192 -8.27 -36.69 -4.18
C LYS A 192 -7.05 -35.93 -3.67
N LEU A 193 -6.95 -34.63 -3.94
CA LEU A 193 -5.84 -33.80 -3.44
C LEU A 193 -5.87 -33.62 -1.93
N LYS A 194 -7.06 -33.40 -1.36
CA LYS A 194 -7.25 -33.28 0.09
C LYS A 194 -6.88 -34.58 0.80
N ALA A 195 -7.28 -35.73 0.26
CA ALA A 195 -6.88 -37.03 0.81
C ALA A 195 -5.37 -37.25 0.72
N PHE A 196 -4.73 -36.79 -0.36
CA PHE A 196 -3.28 -36.84 -0.54
C PHE A 196 -2.52 -35.92 0.42
N SER A 197 -2.98 -34.69 0.66
CA SER A 197 -2.24 -33.68 1.44
C SER A 197 -2.58 -33.67 2.94
N ARG A 198 -3.68 -34.29 3.37
CA ARG A 198 -4.14 -34.20 4.77
C ARG A 198 -3.20 -34.92 5.72
N GLY A 199 -2.57 -34.15 6.62
CA GLY A 199 -1.74 -34.66 7.71
C GLY A 199 -0.37 -35.16 7.28
N GLN A 200 0.06 -34.87 6.05
CA GLN A 200 1.38 -35.23 5.53
C GLN A 200 2.05 -34.03 4.87
N ALA A 201 3.38 -33.94 4.98
CA ALA A 201 4.15 -32.96 4.23
C ALA A 201 4.12 -33.33 2.74
N VAL A 202 3.75 -32.36 1.89
CA VAL A 202 3.81 -32.52 0.44
C VAL A 202 5.25 -32.26 0.00
N THR A 203 5.87 -33.24 -0.65
CA THR A 203 7.24 -33.15 -1.16
C THR A 203 7.22 -33.33 -2.67
N ALA A 204 8.28 -32.90 -3.36
CA ALA A 204 8.47 -33.17 -4.79
C ALA A 204 8.18 -34.64 -5.14
N LYS A 205 8.76 -35.56 -4.36
CA LYS A 205 8.62 -37.00 -4.58
C LYS A 205 7.19 -37.49 -4.38
N SER A 206 6.53 -37.08 -3.30
CA SER A 206 5.15 -37.53 -3.02
C SER A 206 4.16 -36.96 -4.04
N LEU A 207 4.36 -35.72 -4.48
CA LEU A 207 3.51 -35.10 -5.50
C LEU A 207 3.67 -35.76 -6.87
N LEU A 208 4.91 -36.07 -7.28
CA LEU A 208 5.16 -36.80 -8.53
C LEU A 208 4.53 -38.19 -8.51
N ALA A 209 4.65 -38.91 -7.38
CA ALA A 209 4.00 -40.20 -7.21
C ALA A 209 2.47 -40.09 -7.28
N PHE A 210 1.88 -39.03 -6.71
CA PHE A 210 0.44 -38.77 -6.85
C PHE A 210 0.03 -38.52 -8.31
N ILE A 211 0.78 -37.69 -9.04
CA ILE A 211 0.53 -37.41 -10.46
C ILE A 211 0.54 -38.71 -11.29
N ASP A 212 1.39 -39.67 -10.95
CA ASP A 212 1.47 -40.95 -11.65
C ASP A 212 0.23 -41.85 -11.47
N THR A 213 -0.57 -41.61 -10.44
CA THR A 213 -1.84 -42.33 -10.20
C THR A 213 -3.01 -41.78 -10.99
N LEU A 214 -2.87 -40.59 -11.61
CA LEU A 214 -3.98 -39.90 -12.27
C LEU A 214 -4.26 -40.48 -13.65
N ASP A 215 -5.53 -40.79 -13.91
CA ASP A 215 -6.00 -41.21 -15.23
C ASP A 215 -6.16 -39.99 -16.16
N VAL A 216 -5.04 -39.52 -16.71
CA VAL A 216 -4.95 -38.39 -17.65
C VAL A 216 -3.98 -38.74 -18.78
N PRO A 217 -4.11 -38.13 -19.98
CA PRO A 217 -3.18 -38.37 -21.08
C PRO A 217 -1.72 -38.10 -20.69
N GLU A 218 -0.77 -38.89 -21.21
CA GLU A 218 0.65 -38.76 -20.83
C GLU A 218 1.21 -37.36 -21.12
N THR A 219 0.75 -36.68 -22.17
CA THR A 219 1.14 -35.29 -22.47
C THR A 219 0.75 -34.33 -21.34
N VAL A 220 -0.41 -34.53 -20.73
CA VAL A 220 -0.92 -33.76 -19.59
C VAL A 220 -0.15 -34.12 -18.33
N ARG A 221 0.09 -35.42 -18.13
CA ARG A 221 0.89 -35.90 -17.00
C ARG A 221 2.30 -35.30 -17.03
N ALA A 222 2.94 -35.28 -18.20
CA ALA A 222 4.24 -34.64 -18.41
C ALA A 222 4.20 -33.13 -18.11
N GLN A 223 3.13 -32.43 -18.52
CA GLN A 223 2.92 -31.02 -18.16
C GLN A 223 2.82 -30.85 -16.62
N MET A 224 2.06 -31.71 -15.94
CA MET A 224 1.93 -31.67 -14.48
C MET A 224 3.26 -31.93 -13.77
N ARG A 225 4.06 -32.89 -14.26
CA ARG A 225 5.40 -33.20 -13.71
C ARG A 225 6.42 -32.07 -13.93
N ALA A 226 6.21 -31.20 -14.93
CA ALA A 226 7.10 -30.08 -15.21
C ALA A 226 6.85 -28.86 -14.30
N LEU A 227 5.75 -28.84 -13.53
CA LEU A 227 5.46 -27.79 -12.57
C LEU A 227 6.45 -27.84 -11.40
N THR A 228 6.91 -26.67 -10.99
CA THR A 228 7.63 -26.45 -9.73
C THR A 228 7.08 -25.19 -9.08
N PRO A 229 7.17 -25.04 -7.75
CA PRO A 229 6.71 -23.81 -7.07
C PRO A 229 7.33 -22.54 -7.69
N ALA A 230 8.65 -22.56 -7.96
CA ALA A 230 9.36 -21.44 -8.58
C ALA A 230 8.91 -21.07 -10.00
N LYS A 231 8.30 -22.00 -10.75
CA LYS A 231 7.77 -21.75 -12.10
C LYS A 231 6.27 -21.50 -12.12
N TYR A 232 5.57 -21.73 -11.01
CA TYR A 232 4.13 -21.50 -10.88
C TYR A 232 3.85 -20.05 -10.47
N THR A 233 4.28 -19.11 -11.33
CA THR A 233 4.13 -17.65 -11.11
C THR A 233 3.10 -17.01 -12.03
N GLY A 234 2.39 -17.81 -12.83
CA GLY A 234 1.37 -17.34 -13.77
C GLY A 234 1.94 -16.29 -14.73
N ILE A 235 1.31 -15.12 -14.77
CA ILE A 235 1.72 -13.97 -15.60
C ILE A 235 2.35 -12.84 -14.76
N ALA A 236 2.83 -13.12 -13.54
CA ALA A 236 3.29 -12.11 -12.59
C ALA A 236 4.36 -11.17 -13.18
N ALA A 237 5.37 -11.72 -13.88
CA ALA A 237 6.42 -10.92 -14.51
C ALA A 237 5.85 -10.00 -15.60
N SER A 238 4.95 -10.50 -16.44
CA SER A 238 4.32 -9.70 -17.51
C SER A 238 3.46 -8.57 -16.95
N LEU A 239 2.74 -8.79 -15.85
CA LEU A 239 1.97 -7.74 -15.18
C LEU A 239 2.89 -6.67 -14.58
N ALA A 240 4.03 -7.05 -14.00
CA ALA A 240 5.00 -6.10 -13.48
C ALA A 240 5.65 -5.25 -14.58
N ASP A 241 5.98 -5.85 -15.73
CA ASP A 241 6.54 -5.13 -16.87
C ASP A 241 5.53 -4.15 -17.48
N ALA A 242 4.25 -4.51 -17.51
CA ALA A 242 3.18 -3.68 -18.07
C ALA A 242 2.90 -2.38 -17.30
N ILE A 243 3.37 -2.24 -16.05
CA ILE A 243 3.21 -1.00 -15.25
C ILE A 243 4.15 0.13 -15.73
N ARG A 244 5.19 -0.19 -16.52
CA ARG A 244 6.20 0.78 -16.97
C ARG A 244 5.80 1.57 -18.23
N GLU A 245 4.68 1.25 -18.86
CA GLU A 245 4.10 1.96 -20.01
C GLU A 245 2.98 2.92 -19.58
#